data_AF-A0A7J7VJP1-F1
#
_entry.id   AF-A0A7J7VJP1-F1
#
_cell.length_a   1.000
_cell.length_b   1.000
_cell.length_c   1.000
_cell.angle_alpha   90.00
_cell.angle_beta   90.00
_cell.angle_gamma   90.00
#
_symmetry.space_group_name_H-M   'P 1'
#
loop_
_entity.id
_entity.type
_entity.pdbx_description
1 polymer ?
#
loop_
_entity_poly.entity_id
_entity_poly.type
_entity_poly.pdbx_seq_one_letter_code
_entity_poly.pdbx_strand_id
1 'polypeptide(L)'
;MCDTCSRVYHLDCLDPPLKTIPKGMWICPRCQDQMLKKEEAIPWPGTLAIVHSYIAYKAAKEEEKQKLLKWSSDLKQEREQLEQKVKQLSSSISKCMEMKNTILARQKEMHSSLEKVKQLIRLIHGIDLSKPVDSEATVGAISNGPDCTPPANAATSTPAPSPSSQSCTANCNQGEETK
;
A
#
# COMPACT_ATOMS: atom_id res chain seq x y z
N MET A 1 1.45 36.19 -50.33
CA MET A 1 0.64 35.58 -49.26
C MET A 1 1.60 34.87 -48.31
N CYS A 2 1.39 34.91 -47.00
CA CYS A 2 2.22 34.21 -46.01
C CYS A 2 1.80 32.73 -45.90
N ASP A 3 2.74 31.81 -45.68
CA ASP A 3 2.41 30.38 -45.56
C ASP A 3 1.82 30.00 -44.19
N THR A 4 1.98 30.87 -43.19
CA THR A 4 1.52 30.62 -41.81
C THR A 4 0.33 31.49 -41.40
N CYS A 5 -0.14 32.41 -42.26
CA CYS A 5 -1.34 33.22 -42.01
C CYS A 5 -1.94 33.79 -43.29
N SER A 6 -3.19 34.26 -43.23
CA SER A 6 -3.93 34.82 -44.38
C SER A 6 -3.50 36.23 -44.84
N ARG A 7 -2.39 36.77 -44.32
CA ARG A 7 -1.93 38.13 -44.66
C ARG A 7 -1.20 38.17 -46.00
N VAL A 8 -1.44 39.24 -46.76
CA VAL A 8 -0.76 39.53 -48.03
C VAL A 8 0.16 40.73 -47.83
N TYR A 9 1.37 40.63 -48.37
CA TYR A 9 2.37 41.68 -48.36
C TYR A 9 2.81 41.94 -49.80
N HIS A 10 3.01 43.21 -50.15
CA HIS A 10 3.73 43.57 -51.36
C HIS A 10 5.22 43.36 -51.12
N LEU A 11 5.94 42.82 -52.10
CA LEU A 11 7.36 42.55 -51.96
C LEU A 11 8.19 43.84 -51.76
N ASP A 12 7.72 44.95 -52.35
CA ASP A 12 8.34 46.27 -52.24
C ASP A 12 8.07 46.98 -50.91
N CYS A 13 7.07 46.54 -50.15
CA CYS A 13 6.71 47.13 -48.84
C CYS A 13 7.33 46.37 -47.65
N LEU A 14 8.16 45.36 -47.92
CA LEU A 14 8.91 44.64 -46.91
C LEU A 14 10.20 45.40 -46.60
N ASP A 15 10.71 45.25 -45.38
CA ASP A 15 11.99 45.81 -44.97
C ASP A 15 12.95 44.66 -44.61
N PRO A 16 13.97 44.36 -45.45
CA PRO A 16 14.28 44.97 -46.75
C PRO A 16 13.34 44.49 -47.88
N PRO A 17 13.16 45.28 -48.96
CA PRO A 17 12.25 44.96 -50.04
C PRO A 17 12.73 43.73 -50.81
N LEU A 18 11.83 42.77 -51.02
CA LEU A 18 12.13 41.56 -51.77
C LEU A 18 11.94 41.81 -53.26
N LYS A 19 12.89 41.37 -54.09
CA LYS A 19 12.80 41.53 -55.56
C LYS A 19 12.13 40.34 -56.24
N THR A 20 12.07 39.20 -55.56
CA THR A 20 11.51 37.95 -56.09
C THR A 20 10.79 37.20 -54.98
N ILE A 21 9.84 36.34 -55.36
CA ILE A 21 9.17 35.44 -54.43
C ILE A 21 10.22 34.44 -53.90
N PRO A 22 10.40 34.33 -52.56
CA PRO A 22 11.36 33.40 -51.99
C PRO A 22 11.08 31.95 -52.37
N LYS A 23 12.13 31.14 -52.52
CA LYS A 23 12.00 29.70 -52.75
C LYS A 23 11.79 29.00 -51.41
N GLY A 24 10.73 28.20 -51.31
CA GLY A 24 10.35 27.52 -50.07
C GLY A 24 9.33 28.31 -49.25
N MET A 25 9.21 27.99 -47.96
CA MET A 25 8.23 28.63 -47.09
C MET A 25 8.60 30.08 -46.80
N TRP A 26 7.72 31.02 -47.11
CA TRP A 26 7.86 32.43 -46.76
C TRP A 26 6.94 32.80 -45.59
N ILE A 27 7.56 33.31 -44.51
CA ILE A 27 6.89 33.74 -43.29
C ILE A 27 6.98 35.26 -43.21
N CYS A 28 5.85 35.93 -42.99
CA CYS A 28 5.83 37.39 -42.94
C CYS A 28 6.48 37.93 -41.64
N PRO A 29 6.93 39.21 -41.63
CA PRO A 29 7.58 39.81 -40.46
C PRO A 29 6.75 39.72 -39.18
N ARG A 30 5.41 39.78 -39.29
CA ARG A 30 4.49 39.64 -38.14
C ARG A 30 4.44 38.22 -37.57
N CYS A 31 4.55 37.20 -38.41
CA CYS A 31 4.63 35.81 -37.96
C CYS A 31 6.03 35.49 -37.44
N GLN A 32 7.07 36.02 -38.07
CA GLN A 32 8.45 35.89 -37.60
C GLN A 32 8.64 36.56 -36.23
N ASP A 33 8.11 37.75 -36.02
CA ASP A 33 8.09 38.43 -34.72
C ASP A 33 7.35 37.63 -33.65
N GLN A 34 6.23 37.00 -34.00
CA GLN A 34 5.49 36.15 -33.07
C GLN A 34 6.27 34.88 -32.70
N MET A 35 7.08 34.35 -33.61
CA MET A 35 7.96 33.22 -33.35
C MET A 35 9.18 33.61 -32.50
N LEU A 36 9.72 34.83 -32.70
CA LEU A 36 10.91 35.32 -31.98
C LEU A 36 10.59 35.91 -30.60
N LYS A 37 9.39 36.47 -30.40
CA LYS A 37 8.98 37.08 -29.12
C LYS A 37 8.37 36.08 -28.14
N LYS A 38 8.20 34.82 -28.53
CA LYS A 38 7.70 33.76 -27.65
C LYS A 38 8.83 32.84 -27.17
N GLU A 39 9.57 33.35 -26.18
CA GLU A 39 10.23 32.51 -25.19
C GLU A 39 9.21 31.90 -24.19
N GLU A 40 7.96 32.38 -24.21
CA GLU A 40 6.80 31.67 -23.68
C GLU A 40 6.24 30.69 -24.71
N ALA A 41 6.19 29.40 -24.35
CA ALA A 41 5.66 28.27 -25.13
C ALA A 41 4.71 28.68 -26.27
N ILE A 42 5.18 28.59 -27.52
CA ILE A 42 4.37 28.78 -28.71
C ILE A 42 3.21 27.75 -28.64
N PRO A 43 1.93 28.17 -28.62
CA PRO A 43 0.80 27.28 -28.81
C PRO A 43 0.96 26.73 -30.21
N TRP A 44 1.45 25.50 -30.28
CA TRP A 44 1.78 24.83 -31.53
C TRP A 44 0.57 24.89 -32.48
N PRO A 45 0.64 25.66 -33.59
CA PRO A 45 -0.53 25.82 -34.44
C PRO A 45 -0.84 24.53 -35.21
N GLY A 46 -2.12 24.19 -35.33
CA GLY A 46 -2.60 23.08 -36.16
C GLY A 46 -2.06 21.71 -35.73
N THR A 47 -1.60 20.91 -36.69
CA THR A 47 -1.16 19.51 -36.50
C THR A 47 -0.07 19.35 -35.44
N LEU A 48 0.76 20.38 -35.23
CA LEU A 48 1.87 20.32 -34.29
C LEU A 48 1.39 20.28 -32.82
N ALA A 49 0.24 20.89 -32.47
CA ALA A 49 -0.36 20.76 -31.13
C ALA A 49 -0.66 19.31 -30.76
N ILE A 50 -1.15 18.52 -31.72
CA ILE A 50 -1.49 17.10 -31.49
C ILE A 50 -0.23 16.31 -31.16
N VAL A 51 0.86 16.53 -31.89
CA VAL A 51 2.14 15.85 -31.66
C VAL A 51 2.71 16.21 -30.29
N HIS A 52 2.72 17.49 -29.91
CA HIS A 52 3.24 17.93 -28.61
C HIS A 52 2.37 17.46 -27.44
N SER A 53 1.04 17.46 -27.61
CA SER A 53 0.11 16.85 -26.64
C SER A 53 0.41 15.36 -26.46
N TYR A 54 0.63 14.63 -27.55
CA TYR A 54 1.01 13.22 -27.50
C TYR A 54 2.37 13.00 -26.83
N ILE A 55 3.39 13.83 -27.12
CA ILE A 55 4.70 13.76 -26.46
C ILE A 55 4.55 13.96 -24.95
N ALA A 56 3.83 14.99 -24.52
CA ALA A 56 3.59 15.26 -23.11
C ALA A 56 2.83 14.10 -22.43
N TYR A 57 1.78 13.58 -23.08
CA TYR A 57 1.05 12.41 -22.61
C TYR A 57 1.97 11.19 -22.46
N LYS A 58 2.84 10.92 -23.44
CA LYS A 58 3.76 9.80 -23.41
C LYS A 58 4.81 9.95 -22.30
N ALA A 59 5.32 11.15 -22.09
CA ALA A 59 6.24 11.44 -20.99
C ALA A 59 5.57 11.22 -19.62
N ALA A 60 4.38 11.78 -19.41
CA ALA A 60 3.61 11.58 -18.19
C ALA A 60 3.29 10.10 -17.94
N LYS A 61 2.91 9.36 -19.00
CA LYS A 61 2.62 7.92 -18.89
C LYS A 61 3.86 7.09 -18.55
N GLU A 62 5.03 7.43 -19.08
CA GLU A 62 6.27 6.75 -18.70
C GLU A 62 6.66 7.09 -17.26
N GLU A 63 6.45 8.32 -16.79
CA GLU A 63 6.70 8.68 -15.38
C GLU A 63 5.83 7.86 -14.43
N GLU A 64 4.52 7.73 -14.71
CA GLU A 64 3.62 6.89 -13.90
C GLU A 64 4.05 5.42 -13.91
N LYS A 65 4.48 4.89 -15.06
CA LYS A 65 5.04 3.54 -15.15
C LYS A 65 6.32 3.39 -14.31
N GLN A 66 7.22 4.36 -14.33
CA GLN A 66 8.43 4.35 -13.51
C GLN A 66 8.09 4.39 -12.01
N LYS A 67 7.12 5.20 -11.61
CA LYS A 67 6.61 5.22 -10.23
C LYS A 67 6.07 3.85 -9.83
N LEU A 68 5.23 3.23 -10.66
CA LEU A 68 4.68 1.90 -10.39
C LEU A 68 5.77 0.82 -10.31
N LEU A 69 6.78 0.86 -11.18
CA LEU A 69 7.91 -0.06 -11.11
C LEU A 69 8.70 0.11 -9.80
N LYS A 70 8.96 1.35 -9.40
CA LYS A 70 9.63 1.65 -8.12
C LYS A 70 8.80 1.14 -6.95
N TRP A 71 7.51 1.48 -6.89
CA TRP A 71 6.60 1.01 -5.86
C TRP A 71 6.51 -0.51 -5.80
N SER A 72 6.48 -1.19 -6.96
CA SER A 72 6.52 -2.66 -7.01
C SER A 72 7.81 -3.24 -6.43
N SER A 73 8.96 -2.58 -6.65
CA SER A 73 10.23 -2.99 -6.07
C SER A 73 10.25 -2.80 -4.55
N ASP A 74 9.81 -1.61 -4.10
CA ASP A 74 9.76 -1.25 -2.68
C ASP A 74 8.84 -2.21 -1.91
N LEU A 75 7.64 -2.48 -2.43
CA LEU A 75 6.68 -3.41 -1.82
C LEU A 75 7.22 -4.85 -1.76
N LYS A 76 7.97 -5.29 -2.79
CA LYS A 76 8.62 -6.60 -2.78
C LYS A 76 9.69 -6.68 -1.69
N GLN A 77 10.47 -5.62 -1.51
CA GLN A 77 11.49 -5.53 -0.46
C GLN A 77 10.84 -5.51 0.94
N GLU A 78 9.77 -4.76 1.14
CA GLU A 78 9.01 -4.76 2.40
C GLU A 78 8.46 -6.15 2.73
N ARG A 79 7.89 -6.84 1.73
CA ARG A 79 7.43 -8.23 1.90
C ARG A 79 8.56 -9.14 2.36
N GLU A 80 9.73 -9.07 1.71
CA GLU A 80 10.90 -9.88 2.08
C GLU A 80 11.39 -9.54 3.49
N GLN A 81 11.46 -8.26 3.85
CA GLN A 81 11.86 -7.81 5.18
C GLN A 81 10.91 -8.33 6.28
N LEU A 82 9.60 -8.28 6.03
CA LEU A 82 8.60 -8.81 6.95
C LEU A 82 8.73 -10.33 7.07
N GLU A 83 8.94 -11.04 5.96
CA GLU A 83 9.17 -12.48 5.96
C GLU A 83 10.40 -12.87 6.80
N GLN A 84 11.49 -12.09 6.69
CA GLN A 84 12.69 -12.27 7.52
C GLN A 84 12.42 -12.00 9.00
N LYS A 85 11.70 -10.93 9.34
CA LYS A 85 11.31 -10.62 10.73
C LYS A 85 10.45 -11.73 11.35
N VAL A 86 9.50 -12.29 10.58
CA VAL A 86 8.69 -13.43 11.02
C VAL A 86 9.57 -14.66 11.28
N LYS A 87 10.52 -14.97 10.39
CA LYS A 87 11.48 -16.06 10.59
C LYS A 87 12.32 -15.85 11.86
N GLN A 88 12.82 -14.63 12.08
CA GLN A 88 13.58 -14.29 13.28
C GLN A 88 12.75 -14.48 14.55
N LEU A 89 11.54 -13.92 14.59
CA LEU A 89 10.65 -14.03 15.75
C LEU A 89 10.28 -15.50 16.03
N SER A 90 9.97 -16.27 14.98
CA SER A 90 9.72 -17.71 15.10
C SER A 90 10.91 -18.46 15.73
N SER A 91 12.14 -18.15 15.30
CA SER A 91 13.35 -18.73 15.88
C SER A 91 13.53 -18.37 17.37
N SER A 92 13.24 -17.12 17.75
CA SER A 92 13.34 -16.66 19.13
C SER A 92 12.28 -17.31 20.03
N ILE A 93 11.05 -17.44 19.55
CA ILE A 93 9.97 -18.13 20.25
C ILE A 93 10.35 -19.60 20.47
N SER A 94 10.86 -20.27 19.44
CA SER A 94 11.29 -21.67 19.53
C SER A 94 12.37 -21.86 20.58
N LYS A 95 13.41 -21.01 20.59
CA LYS A 95 14.47 -21.02 21.60
C LYS A 95 13.94 -20.76 23.01
N CYS A 96 13.00 -19.84 23.15
CA CYS A 96 12.38 -19.54 24.45
C CYS A 96 11.59 -20.76 24.97
N MET A 97 10.82 -21.42 24.11
CA MET A 97 10.08 -22.63 24.48
C MET A 97 11.03 -23.78 24.87
N GLU A 98 12.11 -23.99 24.13
CA GLU A 98 13.12 -25.01 24.42
C GLU A 98 13.81 -24.76 25.78
N MET A 99 14.20 -23.52 26.03
CA MET A 99 14.77 -23.12 27.33
C MET A 99 13.78 -23.36 28.47
N LYS A 100 12.52 -22.96 28.30
CA LYS A 100 11.46 -23.21 29.28
C LYS A 100 11.31 -24.70 29.56
N ASN A 101 11.26 -25.53 28.52
CA ASN A 101 11.13 -26.98 28.66
C ASN A 101 12.31 -27.59 29.43
N THR A 102 13.52 -27.10 29.15
CA THR A 102 14.74 -27.53 29.86
C THR A 102 14.69 -27.18 31.35
N ILE A 103 14.27 -25.96 31.69
CA ILE A 103 14.11 -25.53 33.09
C ILE A 103 13.05 -26.38 33.79
N LEU A 104 11.93 -26.63 33.13
CA LEU A 104 10.81 -27.40 33.67
C LEU A 104 11.21 -28.87 33.92
N ALA A 105 12.03 -29.44 33.03
CA ALA A 105 12.61 -30.77 33.22
C ALA A 105 13.54 -30.81 34.45
N ARG A 106 14.45 -29.85 34.60
CA ARG A 106 15.33 -29.74 35.77
C ARG A 106 14.55 -29.53 37.07
N GLN A 107 13.50 -28.71 37.03
CA GLN A 107 12.62 -28.48 38.17
C GLN A 107 11.93 -29.78 38.61
N LYS A 108 11.45 -30.59 37.66
CA LYS A 108 10.82 -31.89 37.95
C LYS A 108 11.81 -32.88 38.57
N GLU A 109 13.04 -32.93 38.05
CA GLU A 109 14.11 -33.76 38.61
C GLU A 109 14.47 -33.34 40.04
N MET A 110 14.67 -32.04 40.26
CA MET A 110 14.93 -31.47 41.59
C MET A 110 13.78 -31.75 42.56
N HIS A 111 12.52 -31.66 42.11
CA HIS A 111 11.38 -32.02 42.95
C HIS A 111 11.40 -33.51 43.33
N SER A 112 11.73 -34.40 42.39
CA SER A 112 11.85 -35.83 42.67
C SER A 112 12.97 -36.13 43.68
N SER A 113 14.12 -35.45 43.60
CA SER A 113 15.20 -35.63 44.56
C SER A 113 14.82 -35.11 45.95
N LEU A 114 14.13 -33.96 46.04
CA LEU A 114 13.61 -33.45 47.31
C LEU A 114 12.63 -34.43 47.97
N GLU A 115 11.74 -35.06 47.21
CA GLU A 115 10.82 -36.06 47.75
C GLU A 115 11.55 -37.30 48.28
N LYS A 116 12.61 -37.75 47.60
CA LYS A 116 13.48 -38.83 48.10
C LYS A 116 14.15 -38.44 49.42
N VAL A 117 14.67 -37.22 49.53
CA VAL A 117 15.29 -36.71 50.77
C VAL A 117 14.27 -36.60 51.89
N LYS A 118 13.07 -36.05 51.64
CA LYS A 118 11.99 -36.01 52.63
C LYS A 118 11.61 -37.40 53.13
N GLN A 119 11.50 -38.38 52.22
CA GLN A 119 11.23 -39.78 52.59
C GLN A 119 12.34 -40.35 53.47
N LEU A 120 13.61 -40.08 53.15
CA LEU A 120 14.74 -40.52 53.96
C LEU A 120 14.70 -39.90 55.37
N ILE A 121 14.38 -38.61 55.49
CA ILE A 121 14.23 -37.93 56.78
C ILE A 121 13.11 -38.58 57.61
N ARG A 122 11.97 -38.93 56.99
CA ARG A 122 10.87 -39.66 57.68
C ARG A 122 11.33 -41.00 58.25
N LEU A 123 12.12 -41.76 57.47
CA LEU A 123 12.69 -43.04 57.88
C LEU A 123 13.66 -42.89 59.07
N ILE A 124 14.56 -41.90 59.02
CA ILE A 124 15.56 -41.67 60.08
C ILE A 124 14.90 -41.29 61.40
N HIS A 125 13.87 -40.44 61.37
CA HIS A 125 13.17 -40.03 62.59
C HIS A 125 12.31 -41.12 63.22
N GLY A 126 12.26 -42.34 62.64
CA GLY A 126 11.54 -43.48 63.23
C GLY A 126 10.05 -43.24 63.38
N ILE A 127 9.46 -42.34 62.58
CA ILE A 127 8.03 -42.05 62.64
C ILE A 127 7.33 -43.00 61.67
N ASP A 128 6.72 -44.04 62.22
CA ASP A 128 5.69 -44.80 61.51
C ASP A 128 4.42 -43.94 61.44
N LEU A 129 4.21 -43.26 60.30
CA LEU A 129 2.89 -42.78 59.90
C LEU A 129 2.31 -43.73 58.85
N SER A 130 2.19 -45.00 59.20
CA SER A 130 1.24 -45.90 58.56
C SER A 130 -0.19 -45.48 58.90
N LYS A 131 -0.72 -44.47 58.18
CA LYS A 131 -2.15 -44.41 57.82
C LYS A 131 -2.41 -43.37 56.74
N PRO A 132 -3.13 -43.72 55.65
CA PRO A 132 -3.74 -42.73 54.79
C PRO A 132 -4.84 -42.05 55.62
N VAL A 133 -4.84 -40.72 55.70
CA VAL A 133 -5.99 -39.98 56.22
C VAL A 133 -6.95 -39.74 55.05
N ASP A 134 -7.77 -40.75 54.78
CA ASP A 134 -9.13 -40.48 54.30
C ASP A 134 -9.93 -40.09 55.55
N SER A 135 -10.37 -38.84 55.63
CA SER A 135 -11.52 -38.43 56.46
C SER A 135 -12.03 -37.08 55.99
N GLU A 136 -12.87 -37.20 54.98
CA GLU A 136 -14.08 -36.43 54.79
C GLU A 136 -14.91 -36.35 56.08
N ALA A 137 -15.25 -35.13 56.51
CA ALA A 137 -16.50 -34.75 57.18
C ALA A 137 -16.54 -33.20 57.30
N THR A 138 -17.34 -32.43 56.56
CA THR A 138 -18.81 -32.41 56.36
C THR A 138 -19.48 -31.30 57.18
N VAL A 139 -20.38 -30.56 56.49
CA VAL A 139 -21.38 -29.56 56.90
C VAL A 139 -20.88 -28.10 57.06
N GLY A 140 -21.39 -27.08 56.37
CA GLY A 140 -22.46 -26.95 55.39
C GLY A 140 -22.96 -25.49 55.35
N ALA A 141 -23.14 -24.89 54.17
CA ALA A 141 -24.05 -23.75 53.93
C ALA A 141 -24.08 -23.27 52.45
N ILE A 142 -25.14 -23.64 51.75
CA ILE A 142 -26.02 -22.81 50.89
C ILE A 142 -25.42 -21.90 49.76
N SER A 143 -25.70 -22.32 48.51
CA SER A 143 -26.18 -21.55 47.35
C SER A 143 -25.65 -20.13 47.05
N ASN A 144 -24.93 -19.97 45.93
CA ASN A 144 -25.38 -19.32 44.68
C ASN A 144 -24.19 -19.11 43.73
N GLY A 145 -24.40 -19.41 42.44
CA GLY A 145 -23.34 -19.49 41.43
C GLY A 145 -22.68 -18.16 41.02
N PRO A 146 -21.66 -18.20 40.15
CA PRO A 146 -21.19 -17.00 39.49
C PRO A 146 -21.83 -16.93 38.10
N ASP A 147 -23.00 -16.31 38.02
CA ASP A 147 -23.38 -15.61 36.79
C ASP A 147 -23.18 -14.12 37.06
N CYS A 148 -22.08 -13.62 36.51
CA CYS A 148 -21.91 -12.21 36.16
C CYS A 148 -21.23 -12.19 34.80
N THR A 149 -22.01 -12.52 33.77
CA THR A 149 -22.00 -11.69 32.56
C THR A 149 -22.27 -10.23 32.95
N PRO A 150 -21.62 -9.26 32.29
CA PRO A 150 -22.40 -8.48 31.30
C PRO A 150 -21.55 -7.96 30.12
N PRO A 151 -22.15 -7.33 29.10
CA PRO A 151 -23.43 -7.55 28.42
C PRO A 151 -23.20 -8.01 26.95
N ALA A 152 -24.03 -8.90 26.42
CA ALA A 152 -25.22 -8.62 25.60
C ALA A 152 -24.97 -7.85 24.28
N ASN A 153 -25.19 -8.59 23.20
CA ASN A 153 -25.92 -8.21 21.98
C ASN A 153 -25.39 -7.04 21.14
N ALA A 154 -25.02 -7.34 19.89
CA ALA A 154 -26.01 -7.37 18.81
C ALA A 154 -25.28 -7.46 17.45
N ALA A 155 -25.73 -8.40 16.63
CA ALA A 155 -25.60 -8.29 15.20
C ALA A 155 -26.43 -7.08 14.70
N THR A 156 -26.06 -6.64 13.50
CA THR A 156 -26.88 -5.82 12.60
C THR A 156 -26.93 -4.34 12.93
N SER A 157 -26.20 -3.54 12.14
CA SER A 157 -26.81 -2.59 11.19
C SER A 157 -25.72 -1.73 10.57
N THR A 158 -25.67 -1.81 9.24
CA THR A 158 -25.18 -0.76 8.34
C THR A 158 -25.71 0.61 8.78
N PRO A 159 -24.97 1.68 8.50
CA PRO A 159 -25.59 2.73 7.70
C PRO A 159 -24.71 3.07 6.51
N ALA A 160 -25.31 2.94 5.33
CA ALA A 160 -24.90 3.71 4.17
C ALA A 160 -25.11 5.20 4.48
N PRO A 161 -24.28 6.09 3.93
CA PRO A 161 -24.78 7.23 3.20
C PRO A 161 -24.85 6.85 1.72
N SER A 162 -25.97 7.24 1.13
CA SER A 162 -26.43 6.92 -0.21
C SER A 162 -25.39 7.13 -1.32
N PRO A 163 -25.41 6.27 -2.35
CA PRO A 163 -24.86 6.60 -3.65
C PRO A 163 -25.84 7.57 -4.35
N SER A 164 -25.38 8.80 -4.59
CA SER A 164 -25.99 9.63 -5.63
C SER A 164 -25.77 8.93 -6.97
N SER A 165 -26.86 8.37 -7.47
CA SER A 165 -26.99 7.92 -8.84
C SER A 165 -27.01 9.15 -9.74
N GLN A 166 -25.96 9.36 -10.53
CA GLN A 166 -26.01 9.93 -11.89
C GLN A 166 -24.58 10.05 -12.44
N SER A 167 -24.15 9.03 -13.18
CA SER A 167 -23.67 9.22 -14.55
C SER A 167 -23.30 7.86 -15.12
N CYS A 168 -24.17 7.38 -16.00
CA CYS A 168 -23.94 6.22 -16.84
C CYS A 168 -22.81 6.58 -17.83
N THR A 169 -21.64 5.94 -17.73
CA THR A 169 -20.75 5.81 -18.89
C THR A 169 -21.17 4.61 -19.70
N ALA A 170 -22.36 4.70 -20.29
CA ALA A 170 -22.63 4.07 -21.56
C ALA A 170 -22.34 5.12 -22.62
N ASN A 171 -21.20 5.02 -23.30
CA ASN A 171 -21.24 5.34 -24.72
C ASN A 171 -20.54 4.24 -25.48
N CYS A 172 -21.37 3.41 -26.11
CA CYS A 172 -20.97 2.53 -27.18
C CYS A 172 -20.35 3.36 -28.31
N ASN A 173 -19.45 2.72 -29.03
CA ASN A 173 -19.17 3.07 -30.41
C ASN A 173 -20.48 3.27 -31.18
N GLN A 174 -20.64 4.43 -31.81
CA GLN A 174 -21.30 4.52 -33.11
C GLN A 174 -20.30 5.14 -34.07
N GLY A 175 -19.89 4.34 -35.05
CA GLY A 175 -19.50 4.89 -36.33
C GLY A 175 -20.75 5.26 -37.11
N GLU A 176 -20.72 6.43 -37.74
CA GLU A 176 -21.41 6.84 -38.97
C GLU A 176 -20.66 8.14 -39.36
N GLU A 177 -19.78 8.14 -40.36
CA GLU A 177 -20.06 8.30 -41.81
C GLU A 177 -21.02 9.45 -42.16
N THR A 178 -20.61 10.24 -43.17
CA THR A 178 -21.34 11.29 -43.92
C THR A 178 -21.75 12.54 -43.12
N LYS A 179 -21.46 13.78 -43.53
CA LYS A 179 -21.30 14.41 -44.85
C LYS A 179 -20.51 15.72 -44.71
#